data_AF-A0A2D5YAI6-F1
#
_entry.id   AF-A0A2D5YAI6-F1
#
_cell.length_a   1.000
_cell.length_b   1.000
_cell.length_c   1.000
_cell.angle_alpha   90.00
_cell.angle_beta   90.00
_cell.angle_gamma   90.00
#
_symmetry.space_group_name_H-M   'P 1'
#
loop_
_entity.id
_entity.type
_entity.pdbx_description
1 polymer ?
#
loop_
_entity_poly.entity_id
_entity_poly.type
_entity_poly.pdbx_seq_one_letter_code
_entity_poly.pdbx_strand_id
1 'polypeptide(L)'
;MHPNLTRYFLPEITSVPTSLSILQGDSTSLSVQASGKFMSYQWYRNGVAIEGATQPTLSLQDLNASLNEGNYTLIISNDWGSVTSQPVTLSVATALPTISVNGSANITHEAGTPYADAGASATDALGNDLNGSVVVTGADFNVSSVGQRTVTYSVTDAGGNQNSITRTVSVVDTTNPSIYLAGGTSYTHGLNSAWTDPGYEANDTVDGNLTSNVLISGSVDVNTSGTYSVVYSVADAAGNEANITRSVSVQPAGPWTFTNAGATGRNGPTQTQIGSAYSGTTLENAVTINTQGIQEWTLPLSGTYKIEAWGASGGEGDDPQNATRPGNGARMSGHFTLTGNHVLKILVGQLGGTGNSTSSKAGGGGGGSFVYNASTNSPIIVAAGGNGENWGSWTTNGPDGQATNNGTTAGGAVGGRGSGGGGLSTNGANYSDSTGGQSFTNGGVGGLRNSSNYADGGFGGGGGSLYEGGGGGGYHGGKAPNTNQYTTNYPHYGAGSYNSGTNQSNSAGVNVGHGKVVITFLSN
;
A
#
# COMPACT_ATOMS: atom_id res chain seq x y z
N MET A 1 -45.88 111.74 -18.82
CA MET A 1 -44.55 111.15 -19.03
C MET A 1 -43.60 111.81 -18.05
N HIS A 2 -43.27 111.16 -16.93
CA HIS A 2 -42.18 111.63 -16.06
C HIS A 2 -40.87 111.10 -16.66
N PRO A 3 -39.87 111.97 -16.92
CA PRO A 3 -38.58 111.53 -17.43
C PRO A 3 -37.86 110.69 -16.37
N ASN A 4 -37.21 109.63 -16.85
CA ASN A 4 -36.41 108.67 -16.08
C ASN A 4 -35.63 109.33 -14.94
N LEU A 5 -36.01 109.06 -13.69
CA LEU A 5 -35.09 109.19 -12.56
C LEU A 5 -34.04 108.09 -12.72
N THR A 6 -32.86 108.43 -13.23
CA THR A 6 -31.69 107.56 -13.10
C THR A 6 -31.31 107.55 -11.63
N ARG A 7 -31.81 106.56 -10.89
CA ARG A 7 -31.48 106.37 -9.48
C ARG A 7 -30.06 105.80 -9.41
N TYR A 8 -29.14 106.62 -8.93
CA TYR A 8 -27.74 106.24 -8.75
C TYR A 8 -27.62 105.38 -7.49
N PHE A 9 -27.14 104.16 -7.65
CA PHE A 9 -26.98 103.19 -6.56
C PHE A 9 -25.51 102.82 -6.41
N LEU A 10 -25.11 102.55 -5.17
CA LEU A 10 -23.89 101.81 -4.87
C LEU A 10 -23.92 100.46 -5.63
N PRO A 11 -22.76 99.87 -5.96
CA PRO A 11 -22.74 98.51 -6.49
C PRO A 11 -23.43 97.55 -5.50
N GLU A 12 -24.13 96.54 -6.01
CA GLU A 12 -24.81 95.53 -5.20
C GLU A 12 -24.17 94.17 -5.45
N ILE A 13 -23.60 93.55 -4.42
CA ILE A 13 -23.04 92.20 -4.54
C ILE A 13 -24.18 91.18 -4.54
N THR A 14 -24.27 90.37 -5.59
CA THR A 14 -25.32 89.36 -5.78
C THR A 14 -24.85 87.95 -5.45
N SER A 15 -23.54 87.68 -5.51
CA SER A 15 -22.96 86.43 -4.99
C SER A 15 -21.48 86.59 -4.64
N VAL A 16 -21.03 85.81 -3.66
CA VAL A 16 -19.63 85.69 -3.23
C VAL A 16 -19.22 84.22 -3.24
N PRO A 17 -17.93 83.90 -3.42
CA PRO A 17 -17.47 82.52 -3.34
C PRO A 17 -17.58 81.99 -1.90
N THR A 18 -17.74 80.69 -1.74
CA THR A 18 -17.65 80.02 -0.44
C THR A 18 -16.19 79.84 -0.02
N SER A 19 -15.92 79.65 1.27
CA SER A 19 -14.56 79.35 1.72
C SER A 19 -14.13 77.98 1.21
N LEU A 20 -12.87 77.85 0.80
CA LEU A 20 -12.30 76.63 0.23
C LEU A 20 -10.96 76.28 0.89
N SER A 21 -10.71 74.98 0.97
CA SER A 21 -9.42 74.40 1.31
C SER A 21 -8.88 73.67 0.08
N ILE A 22 -7.69 74.02 -0.36
CA ILE A 22 -7.07 73.50 -1.59
C ILE A 22 -5.69 72.91 -1.24
N LEU A 23 -5.22 71.91 -1.96
CA LEU A 23 -3.87 71.37 -1.73
C LEU A 23 -2.80 72.41 -2.13
N GLN A 24 -1.65 72.34 -1.48
CA GLN A 24 -0.48 73.10 -1.93
C GLN A 24 -0.11 72.72 -3.38
N GLY A 25 0.29 73.70 -4.19
CA GLY A 25 0.66 73.53 -5.60
C GLY A 25 -0.52 73.56 -6.57
N ASP A 26 -1.76 73.38 -6.10
CA ASP A 26 -2.94 73.46 -6.95
C ASP A 26 -3.31 74.92 -7.31
N SER A 27 -4.25 75.06 -8.24
CA SER A 27 -4.78 76.35 -8.69
C SER A 27 -6.28 76.47 -8.41
N THR A 28 -6.76 77.67 -8.12
CA THR A 28 -8.19 77.96 -7.94
C THR A 28 -8.56 79.35 -8.44
N SER A 29 -9.83 79.71 -8.39
CA SER A 29 -10.26 81.09 -8.63
C SER A 29 -11.37 81.51 -7.66
N LEU A 30 -11.37 82.79 -7.28
CA LEU A 30 -12.40 83.41 -6.46
C LEU A 30 -13.17 84.40 -7.35
N SER A 31 -14.49 84.28 -7.44
CA SER A 31 -15.31 85.14 -8.31
C SER A 31 -16.48 85.73 -7.54
N VAL A 32 -16.68 87.04 -7.66
CA VAL A 32 -17.79 87.79 -7.07
C VAL A 32 -18.66 88.34 -8.19
N GLN A 33 -19.97 88.15 -8.08
CA GLN A 33 -20.94 88.79 -8.98
C GLN A 33 -21.53 90.02 -8.30
N ALA A 34 -21.69 91.09 -9.08
CA ALA A 34 -22.31 92.30 -8.64
C ALA A 34 -23.15 92.94 -9.75
N SER A 35 -24.18 93.68 -9.34
CA SER A 35 -25.02 94.48 -10.22
C SER A 35 -24.69 95.96 -10.04
N GLY A 36 -24.65 96.71 -11.14
CA GLY A 36 -24.25 98.10 -11.16
C GLY A 36 -23.76 98.56 -12.52
N LYS A 37 -23.48 99.86 -12.66
CA LYS A 37 -22.83 100.45 -13.84
C LYS A 37 -21.51 101.10 -13.44
N PHE A 38 -20.56 101.14 -14.37
CA PHE A 38 -19.24 101.75 -14.20
C PHE A 38 -18.47 101.21 -12.98
N MET A 39 -18.47 99.88 -12.83
CA MET A 39 -17.84 99.21 -11.69
C MET A 39 -16.33 99.06 -11.90
N SER A 40 -15.57 99.40 -10.87
CA SER A 40 -14.16 99.04 -10.71
C SER A 40 -14.01 98.07 -9.54
N TYR A 41 -13.00 97.21 -9.61
CA TYR A 41 -12.76 96.13 -8.64
C TYR A 41 -11.35 96.22 -8.09
N GLN A 42 -11.17 95.83 -6.83
CA GLN A 42 -9.87 95.59 -6.23
C GLN A 42 -9.98 94.47 -5.18
N TRP A 43 -9.23 93.39 -5.37
CA TRP A 43 -9.11 92.32 -4.36
C TRP A 43 -8.11 92.67 -3.26
N TYR A 44 -8.41 92.21 -2.05
CA TYR A 44 -7.57 92.32 -0.87
C TYR A 44 -7.40 90.94 -0.23
N ARG A 45 -6.22 90.67 0.33
CA ARG A 45 -5.97 89.52 1.22
C ARG A 45 -5.54 90.04 2.59
N ASN A 46 -6.23 89.62 3.64
CA ASN A 46 -5.96 90.03 5.02
C ASN A 46 -5.91 91.56 5.18
N GLY A 47 -6.75 92.29 4.42
CA GLY A 47 -6.81 93.75 4.43
C GLY A 47 -5.76 94.48 3.56
N VAL A 48 -4.85 93.77 2.91
CA VAL A 48 -3.83 94.34 2.01
C VAL A 48 -4.24 94.14 0.55
N ALA A 49 -4.17 95.20 -0.26
CA ALA A 49 -4.54 95.13 -1.68
C ALA A 49 -3.60 94.18 -2.45
N ILE A 50 -4.19 93.29 -3.26
CA ILE A 50 -3.44 92.41 -4.15
C ILE A 50 -3.18 93.19 -5.45
N GLU A 51 -1.91 93.49 -5.72
CA GLU A 51 -1.52 94.30 -6.87
C GLU A 51 -2.04 93.70 -8.19
N GLY A 52 -2.64 94.54 -9.05
CA GLY A 52 -3.16 94.13 -10.36
C GLY A 52 -4.46 93.33 -10.34
N ALA A 53 -4.99 92.94 -9.18
CA ALA A 53 -6.22 92.15 -9.06
C ALA A 53 -7.49 93.03 -9.19
N THR A 54 -7.71 93.58 -10.39
CA THR A 54 -8.77 94.57 -10.68
C THR A 54 -9.96 94.02 -11.47
N GLN A 55 -10.09 92.69 -11.50
CA GLN A 55 -11.17 91.98 -12.20
C GLN A 55 -12.16 91.34 -11.21
N PRO A 56 -13.41 91.04 -11.64
CA PRO A 56 -14.40 90.39 -10.78
C PRO A 56 -14.02 88.95 -10.37
N THR A 57 -13.08 88.33 -11.08
CA THR A 57 -12.51 87.02 -10.75
C THR A 57 -11.01 87.14 -10.49
N LEU A 58 -10.55 86.60 -9.37
CA LEU A 58 -9.14 86.44 -9.02
C LEU A 58 -8.70 85.00 -9.26
N SER A 59 -7.81 84.78 -10.22
CA SER A 59 -7.17 83.48 -10.44
C SER A 59 -5.93 83.34 -9.57
N LEU A 60 -5.79 82.21 -8.88
CA LEU A 60 -4.66 81.88 -8.02
C LEU A 60 -4.05 80.57 -8.55
N GLN A 61 -2.76 80.59 -8.86
CA GLN A 61 -2.03 79.42 -9.36
C GLN A 61 -0.92 79.04 -8.39
N ASP A 62 -0.50 77.78 -8.43
CA ASP A 62 0.59 77.20 -7.62
C ASP A 62 0.50 77.62 -6.14
N LEU A 63 -0.66 77.38 -5.54
CA LEU A 63 -1.00 77.86 -4.20
C LEU A 63 0.03 77.41 -3.16
N ASN A 64 0.52 78.35 -2.36
CA ASN A 64 1.46 78.12 -1.29
C ASN A 64 0.88 78.65 0.03
N ALA A 65 0.96 77.86 1.11
CA ALA A 65 0.33 78.23 2.37
C ALA A 65 0.81 79.59 2.90
N SER A 66 2.12 79.81 2.90
CA SER A 66 2.71 81.07 3.37
C SER A 66 2.40 82.27 2.48
N LEU A 67 2.12 82.05 1.19
CA LEU A 67 1.91 83.12 0.22
C LEU A 67 0.46 83.36 -0.15
N ASN A 68 -0.47 82.44 0.11
CA ASN A 68 -1.84 82.51 -0.41
C ASN A 68 -2.92 82.31 0.65
N GLU A 69 -2.62 81.76 1.82
CA GLU A 69 -3.66 81.62 2.86
C GLU A 69 -4.16 82.98 3.38
N GLY A 70 -5.46 83.02 3.68
CA GLY A 70 -6.05 84.16 4.37
C GLY A 70 -7.48 84.46 3.96
N ASN A 71 -7.97 85.59 4.46
CA ASN A 71 -9.28 86.12 4.15
C ASN A 71 -9.22 87.06 2.96
N TYR A 72 -9.94 86.72 1.91
CA TYR A 72 -10.04 87.51 0.68
C TYR A 72 -11.34 88.32 0.68
N THR A 73 -11.23 89.60 0.31
CA THR A 73 -12.37 90.49 0.11
C THR A 73 -12.23 91.24 -1.20
N LEU A 74 -13.34 91.43 -1.92
CA LEU A 74 -13.40 92.29 -3.09
C LEU A 74 -14.08 93.61 -2.72
N ILE A 75 -13.43 94.73 -3.00
CA ILE A 75 -14.07 96.04 -2.97
C ILE A 75 -14.50 96.39 -4.39
N ILE A 76 -15.79 96.70 -4.54
CA ILE A 76 -16.39 97.14 -5.80
C ILE A 76 -16.80 98.58 -5.63
N SER A 77 -16.33 99.45 -6.51
CA SER A 77 -16.63 100.88 -6.48
C SER A 77 -17.21 101.39 -7.78
N ASN A 78 -18.02 102.43 -7.68
CA ASN A 78 -18.39 103.31 -8.78
C ASN A 78 -18.36 104.77 -8.27
N ASP A 79 -18.76 105.72 -9.11
CA ASP A 79 -18.76 107.15 -8.76
C ASP A 79 -19.62 107.52 -7.54
N TRP A 80 -20.49 106.62 -7.08
CA TRP A 80 -21.43 106.84 -5.98
C TRP A 80 -21.02 106.14 -4.68
N GLY A 81 -19.92 105.39 -4.69
CA GLY A 81 -19.29 104.82 -3.51
C GLY A 81 -18.86 103.36 -3.72
N SER A 82 -18.60 102.67 -2.62
CA SER A 82 -18.08 101.31 -2.64
C SER A 82 -18.88 100.35 -1.75
N VAL A 83 -18.86 99.09 -2.13
CA VAL A 83 -19.32 97.97 -1.32
C VAL A 83 -18.15 96.98 -1.17
N THR A 84 -18.01 96.40 0.02
CA THR A 84 -17.03 95.35 0.29
C THR A 84 -17.75 94.02 0.43
N SER A 85 -17.22 92.99 -0.22
CA SER A 85 -17.75 91.63 -0.04
C SER A 85 -17.58 91.13 1.39
N GLN A 86 -18.40 90.16 1.79
CA GLN A 86 -18.04 89.34 2.95
C GLN A 86 -16.69 88.64 2.68
N PRO A 87 -15.87 88.41 3.73
CA PRO A 87 -14.60 87.72 3.56
C PRO A 87 -14.82 86.25 3.19
N VAL A 88 -14.02 85.75 2.24
CA VAL A 88 -13.90 84.32 1.93
C VAL A 88 -12.55 83.81 2.41
N THR A 89 -12.52 82.71 3.14
CA THR A 89 -11.27 82.12 3.62
C THR A 89 -10.74 81.13 2.59
N LEU A 90 -9.45 81.28 2.26
CA LEU A 90 -8.67 80.30 1.52
C LEU A 90 -7.65 79.66 2.48
N SER A 91 -7.75 78.35 2.67
CA SER A 91 -6.73 77.54 3.34
C SER A 91 -5.99 76.65 2.34
N VAL A 92 -4.71 76.41 2.59
CA VAL A 92 -3.84 75.59 1.76
C VAL A 92 -3.36 74.41 2.59
N ALA A 93 -3.81 73.20 2.23
CA ALA A 93 -3.45 71.99 2.96
C ALA A 93 -2.01 71.54 2.62
N THR A 94 -1.21 71.34 3.66
CA THR A 94 0.22 70.97 3.58
C THR A 94 0.57 69.70 4.36
N ALA A 95 -0.42 69.03 4.95
CA ALA A 95 -0.20 67.79 5.68
C ALA A 95 0.18 66.66 4.73
N LEU A 96 1.01 65.73 5.21
CA LEU A 96 1.34 64.51 4.47
C LEU A 96 0.05 63.71 4.16
N PRO A 97 0.00 62.98 3.03
CA PRO A 97 -1.09 62.04 2.80
C PRO A 97 -1.13 60.97 3.90
N THR A 98 -2.33 60.49 4.20
CA THR A 98 -2.51 59.33 5.07
C THR A 98 -2.41 58.05 4.23
N ILE A 99 -1.72 57.04 4.75
CA ILE A 99 -1.58 55.73 4.10
C ILE A 99 -1.75 54.63 5.15
N SER A 100 -2.45 53.55 4.80
CA SER A 100 -2.67 52.40 5.67
C SER A 100 -2.59 51.11 4.88
N VAL A 101 -2.02 50.07 5.47
CA VAL A 101 -2.00 48.73 4.86
C VAL A 101 -3.39 48.10 4.95
N ASN A 102 -3.86 47.48 3.87
CA ASN A 102 -5.14 46.78 3.88
C ASN A 102 -4.96 45.41 4.52
N GLY A 103 -5.54 45.17 5.70
CA GLY A 103 -5.32 43.93 6.45
C GLY A 103 -4.10 44.01 7.39
N SER A 104 -3.43 42.89 7.66
CA SER A 104 -2.33 42.86 8.63
C SER A 104 -1.04 43.49 8.07
N ALA A 105 -0.30 44.19 8.94
CA ALA A 105 1.05 44.66 8.66
C ALA A 105 2.09 43.54 8.78
N ASN A 106 1.79 42.48 9.55
CA ASN A 106 2.65 41.31 9.74
C ASN A 106 1.89 40.05 9.35
N ILE A 107 2.41 39.28 8.40
CA ILE A 107 1.78 38.07 7.87
C ILE A 107 2.77 36.92 8.01
N THR A 108 2.29 35.76 8.46
CA THR A 108 3.01 34.49 8.31
C THR A 108 2.38 33.73 7.13
N HIS A 109 3.21 33.23 6.22
CA HIS A 109 2.76 32.59 5.00
C HIS A 109 3.53 31.30 4.73
N GLU A 110 2.86 30.30 4.17
CA GLU A 110 3.47 28.99 3.89
C GLU A 110 4.26 29.02 2.58
N ALA A 111 5.51 28.56 2.61
CA ALA A 111 6.38 28.48 1.45
C ALA A 111 5.75 27.66 0.32
N GLY A 112 6.02 28.06 -0.94
CA GLY A 112 5.53 27.34 -2.12
C GLY A 112 4.03 27.50 -2.42
N THR A 113 3.25 28.15 -1.53
CA THR A 113 1.83 28.44 -1.78
C THR A 113 1.63 29.84 -2.39
N PRO A 114 0.65 30.07 -3.28
CA PRO A 114 0.40 31.39 -3.85
C PRO A 114 0.06 32.43 -2.79
N TYR A 115 0.72 33.59 -2.84
CA TYR A 115 0.44 34.74 -2.00
C TYR A 115 -0.05 35.92 -2.85
N ALA A 116 -1.17 36.53 -2.44
CA ALA A 116 -1.71 37.73 -3.06
C ALA A 116 -1.73 38.86 -2.03
N ASP A 117 -1.05 39.94 -2.34
CA ASP A 117 -0.95 41.08 -1.43
C ASP A 117 -2.23 41.93 -1.45
N ALA A 118 -2.74 42.26 -0.26
CA ALA A 118 -3.97 43.05 -0.12
C ALA A 118 -3.78 44.54 -0.44
N GLY A 119 -2.54 44.99 -0.67
CA GLY A 119 -2.21 46.38 -0.96
C GLY A 119 -2.30 47.31 0.24
N ALA A 120 -2.39 48.60 -0.07
CA ALA A 120 -2.59 49.69 0.88
C ALA A 120 -3.64 50.66 0.33
N SER A 121 -4.21 51.47 1.21
CA SER A 121 -5.12 52.57 0.86
C SER A 121 -4.54 53.91 1.32
N ALA A 122 -4.83 54.97 0.57
CA ALA A 122 -4.31 56.31 0.85
C ALA A 122 -5.32 57.42 0.56
N THR A 123 -5.27 58.49 1.36
CA THR A 123 -6.01 59.74 1.10
C THR A 123 -5.13 60.95 1.32
N ASP A 124 -5.40 62.04 0.61
CA ASP A 124 -4.72 63.32 0.85
C ASP A 124 -5.22 64.02 2.13
N ALA A 125 -4.65 65.19 2.43
CA ALA A 125 -5.01 65.98 3.61
C ALA A 125 -6.46 66.51 3.61
N LEU A 126 -7.14 66.51 2.45
CA LEU A 126 -8.53 66.94 2.29
C LEU A 126 -9.50 65.74 2.26
N GLY A 127 -8.98 64.50 2.32
CA GLY A 127 -9.74 63.27 2.26
C GLY A 127 -10.03 62.75 0.85
N ASN A 128 -9.37 63.29 -0.19
CA ASN A 128 -9.50 62.75 -1.54
C ASN A 128 -8.75 61.43 -1.69
N ASP A 129 -9.27 60.53 -2.52
CA ASP A 129 -8.71 59.19 -2.76
C ASP A 129 -7.39 59.25 -3.54
N LEU A 130 -6.35 58.61 -2.99
CA LEU A 130 -5.02 58.45 -3.61
C LEU A 130 -4.67 56.99 -3.90
N ASN A 131 -5.62 56.04 -3.80
CA ASN A 131 -5.36 54.61 -3.97
C ASN A 131 -4.67 54.27 -5.30
N GLY A 132 -5.05 54.94 -6.40
CA GLY A 132 -4.44 54.75 -7.72
C GLY A 132 -3.00 55.26 -7.86
N SER A 133 -2.53 56.05 -6.88
CA SER A 133 -1.19 56.66 -6.85
C SER A 133 -0.25 55.97 -5.87
N VAL A 134 -0.70 54.92 -5.17
CA VAL A 134 0.16 54.13 -4.29
C VAL A 134 1.17 53.34 -5.13
N VAL A 135 2.44 53.59 -4.89
CA VAL A 135 3.56 52.87 -5.49
C VAL A 135 4.03 51.79 -4.54
N VAL A 136 4.20 50.56 -5.05
CA VAL A 136 4.66 49.41 -4.28
C VAL A 136 6.11 49.09 -4.66
N THR A 137 7.00 49.05 -3.68
CA THR A 137 8.43 48.73 -3.85
C THR A 137 8.90 47.75 -2.76
N GLY A 138 9.91 46.93 -3.02
CA GLY A 138 10.41 45.94 -2.06
C GLY A 138 10.74 44.59 -2.69
N ALA A 139 11.16 43.63 -1.85
CA ALA A 139 11.48 42.28 -2.30
C ALA A 139 10.26 41.67 -3.01
N ASP A 140 10.55 40.95 -4.09
CA ASP A 140 9.59 40.19 -4.87
C ASP A 140 8.58 39.47 -3.97
N PHE A 141 7.30 39.45 -4.37
CA PHE A 141 6.24 38.62 -3.76
C PHE A 141 6.52 37.10 -3.89
N ASN A 142 7.78 36.74 -4.14
CA ASN A 142 8.27 35.41 -4.32
C ASN A 142 8.30 34.70 -2.98
N VAL A 143 7.20 34.04 -2.65
CA VAL A 143 7.05 33.22 -1.45
C VAL A 143 7.58 31.78 -1.63
N SER A 144 8.42 31.53 -2.64
CA SER A 144 8.95 30.17 -2.91
C SER A 144 10.10 29.74 -2.00
N SER A 145 10.62 30.61 -1.15
CA SER A 145 11.67 30.27 -0.19
C SER A 145 11.39 30.86 1.19
N VAL A 146 11.77 30.12 2.23
CA VAL A 146 11.64 30.54 3.64
C VAL A 146 12.44 31.82 3.90
N GLY A 147 11.86 32.72 4.69
CA GLY A 147 12.50 33.98 5.08
C GLY A 147 11.56 35.17 5.16
N GLN A 148 12.05 36.23 5.78
CA GLN A 148 11.31 37.48 5.98
C GLN A 148 11.44 38.40 4.76
N ARG A 149 10.31 38.95 4.32
CA ARG A 149 10.21 39.88 3.20
C ARG A 149 9.50 41.14 3.66
N THR A 150 9.91 42.28 3.11
CA THR A 150 9.28 43.58 3.40
C THR A 150 8.85 44.25 2.11
N VAL A 151 7.57 44.63 2.08
CA VAL A 151 6.93 45.42 1.02
C VAL A 151 6.73 46.83 1.56
N THR A 152 7.08 47.84 0.76
CA THR A 152 6.92 49.26 1.08
C THR A 152 5.88 49.87 0.16
N TYR A 153 4.85 50.47 0.74
CA TYR A 153 3.87 51.28 0.04
C TYR A 153 4.22 52.74 0.24
N SER A 154 4.34 53.49 -0.84
CA SER A 154 4.61 54.92 -0.81
C SER A 154 3.57 55.66 -1.64
N VAL A 155 3.14 56.83 -1.18
CA VAL A 155 2.21 57.69 -1.91
C VAL A 155 2.70 59.14 -1.86
N THR A 156 2.54 59.83 -2.99
CA THR A 156 2.84 61.26 -3.15
C THR A 156 1.55 61.97 -3.53
N ASP A 157 1.17 63.04 -2.83
CA ASP A 157 0.03 63.87 -3.20
C ASP A 157 0.37 64.87 -4.33
N ALA A 158 -0.63 65.60 -4.84
CA ALA A 158 -0.43 66.58 -5.91
C ALA A 158 0.49 67.75 -5.51
N GLY A 159 0.56 68.06 -4.20
CA GLY A 159 1.44 69.08 -3.65
C GLY A 159 2.88 68.62 -3.42
N GLY A 160 3.19 67.36 -3.73
CA GLY A 160 4.52 66.77 -3.60
C GLY A 160 4.84 66.21 -2.20
N ASN A 161 3.88 66.18 -1.27
CA ASN A 161 4.07 65.59 0.05
C ASN A 161 4.05 64.06 -0.05
N GLN A 162 4.95 63.39 0.68
CA GLN A 162 5.14 61.95 0.59
C GLN A 162 4.94 61.27 1.94
N ASN A 163 4.35 60.08 1.93
CA ASN A 163 4.29 59.20 3.09
C ASN A 163 4.48 57.73 2.67
N SER A 164 4.96 56.90 3.59
CA SER A 164 5.16 55.47 3.33
C SER A 164 4.88 54.60 4.55
N ILE A 165 4.49 53.35 4.29
CA ILE A 165 4.26 52.31 5.30
C ILE A 165 4.75 50.96 4.75
N THR A 166 5.09 50.03 5.63
CA THR A 166 5.56 48.70 5.22
C THR A 166 4.63 47.59 5.68
N ARG A 167 4.67 46.47 4.94
CA ARG A 167 4.18 45.16 5.35
C ARG A 167 5.35 44.19 5.40
N THR A 168 5.36 43.35 6.42
CA THR A 168 6.31 42.25 6.58
C THR A 168 5.61 40.91 6.38
N VAL A 169 6.16 40.07 5.50
CA VAL A 169 5.72 38.69 5.27
C VAL A 169 6.82 37.74 5.73
N SER A 170 6.54 36.94 6.76
CA SER A 170 7.40 35.86 7.26
C SER A 170 7.01 34.57 6.55
N VAL A 171 7.78 34.17 5.55
CA VAL A 171 7.55 32.89 4.85
C VAL A 171 8.18 31.77 5.68
N VAL A 172 7.38 30.79 6.06
CA VAL A 172 7.76 29.62 6.86
C VAL A 172 7.44 28.36 6.08
N ASP A 173 8.15 27.29 6.37
CA ASP A 173 7.83 25.95 5.90
C ASP A 173 7.35 25.13 7.10
N THR A 174 6.10 24.68 7.01
CA THR A 174 5.44 23.87 8.05
C THR A 174 4.99 22.52 7.51
N THR A 175 5.39 22.18 6.28
CA THR A 175 5.00 20.93 5.64
C THR A 175 5.96 19.81 6.01
N ASN A 176 5.44 18.68 6.51
CA ASN A 176 6.29 17.54 6.78
C ASN A 176 6.69 16.83 5.47
N PRO A 177 7.91 16.25 5.41
CA PRO A 177 8.28 15.34 4.34
C PRO A 177 7.33 14.15 4.20
N SER A 178 7.36 13.53 3.02
CA SER A 178 6.70 12.25 2.75
C SER A 178 7.74 11.16 2.49
N ILE A 179 7.54 9.96 3.04
CA ILE A 179 8.41 8.79 2.81
C ILE A 179 7.61 7.68 2.13
N TYR A 180 8.13 7.18 1.01
CA TYR A 180 7.63 6.03 0.28
C TYR A 180 8.57 4.83 0.49
N LEU A 181 8.01 3.66 0.81
CA LEU A 181 8.76 2.40 0.94
C LEU A 181 8.48 1.49 -0.26
N ALA A 182 9.49 1.27 -1.10
CA ALA A 182 9.40 0.25 -2.15
C ALA A 182 9.16 -1.11 -1.49
N GLY A 183 8.25 -1.93 -2.00
CA GLY A 183 7.85 -3.19 -1.35
C GLY A 183 6.94 -3.05 -0.12
N GLY A 184 6.51 -1.83 0.23
CA GLY A 184 5.47 -1.58 1.23
C GLY A 184 5.90 -1.65 2.70
N THR A 185 4.96 -1.34 3.59
CA THR A 185 5.17 -1.34 5.05
C THR A 185 5.18 -2.74 5.68
N SER A 186 4.79 -3.77 4.93
CA SER A 186 4.86 -5.18 5.34
C SER A 186 5.64 -5.98 4.31
N TYR A 187 6.68 -6.68 4.74
CA TYR A 187 7.58 -7.43 3.88
C TYR A 187 7.80 -8.84 4.44
N THR A 188 7.63 -9.87 3.62
CA THR A 188 7.97 -11.26 4.01
C THR A 188 9.38 -11.58 3.55
N HIS A 189 10.21 -12.06 4.47
CA HIS A 189 11.59 -12.44 4.21
C HIS A 189 11.83 -13.92 4.55
N GLY A 190 12.67 -14.58 3.76
CA GLY A 190 13.01 -15.99 3.96
C GLY A 190 13.96 -16.19 5.14
N LEU A 191 13.67 -17.15 6.01
CA LEU A 191 14.57 -17.55 7.09
C LEU A 191 15.92 -18.02 6.51
N ASN A 192 17.01 -17.59 7.13
CA ASN A 192 18.41 -17.88 6.79
C ASN A 192 18.89 -17.35 5.42
N SER A 193 18.16 -16.44 4.77
CA SER A 193 18.63 -15.74 3.58
C SER A 193 19.06 -14.31 3.89
N ALA A 194 20.03 -13.78 3.14
CA ALA A 194 20.47 -12.40 3.32
C ALA A 194 19.30 -11.43 3.02
N TRP A 195 19.06 -10.48 3.93
CA TRP A 195 18.06 -9.44 3.74
C TRP A 195 18.70 -8.21 3.11
N THR A 196 18.07 -7.71 2.05
CA THR A 196 18.40 -6.43 1.40
C THR A 196 17.15 -5.57 1.44
N ASP A 197 17.31 -4.31 1.84
CA ASP A 197 16.21 -3.35 1.82
C ASP A 197 15.66 -3.20 0.39
N PRO A 198 14.34 -3.36 0.16
CA PRO A 198 13.75 -3.16 -1.16
C PRO A 198 13.83 -1.72 -1.68
N GLY A 199 14.17 -0.75 -0.82
CA GLY A 199 14.36 0.65 -1.17
C GLY A 199 13.28 1.58 -0.59
N TYR A 200 13.57 2.88 -0.65
CA TYR A 200 12.72 3.95 -0.14
C TYR A 200 13.05 5.27 -0.88
N GLU A 201 12.09 6.19 -0.85
CA GLU A 201 12.24 7.56 -1.37
C GLU A 201 11.62 8.54 -0.37
N ALA A 202 12.19 9.73 -0.25
CA ALA A 202 11.63 10.80 0.57
C ALA A 202 11.60 12.12 -0.19
N ASN A 203 10.48 12.85 -0.12
CA ASN A 203 10.32 14.14 -0.78
C ASN A 203 9.55 15.12 0.11
N ASP A 204 9.92 16.39 0.01
CA ASP A 204 9.25 17.53 0.60
C ASP A 204 8.84 18.55 -0.49
N THR A 205 7.82 19.37 -0.21
CA THR A 205 7.28 20.33 -1.18
C THR A 205 8.15 21.56 -1.41
N VAL A 206 8.97 21.94 -0.43
CA VAL A 206 9.85 23.11 -0.45
C VAL A 206 11.30 22.68 -0.70
N ASP A 207 11.77 21.63 -0.02
CA ASP A 207 13.16 21.14 -0.12
C ASP A 207 13.39 20.11 -1.23
N GLY A 208 12.32 19.55 -1.82
CA GLY A 208 12.42 18.57 -2.89
C GLY A 208 12.85 17.18 -2.42
N ASN A 209 13.79 16.54 -3.12
CA ASN A 209 14.17 15.16 -2.82
C ASN A 209 15.12 15.06 -1.62
N LEU A 210 14.65 14.39 -0.56
CA LEU A 210 15.34 14.20 0.71
C LEU A 210 15.84 12.76 0.92
N THR A 211 15.78 11.90 -0.10
CA THR A 211 16.05 10.45 0.03
C THR A 211 17.43 10.14 0.62
N SER A 212 18.47 10.92 0.30
CA SER A 212 19.82 10.75 0.85
C SER A 212 19.94 11.10 2.34
N ASN A 213 18.96 11.82 2.89
CA ASN A 213 18.96 12.29 4.27
C ASN A 213 18.15 11.37 5.20
N VAL A 214 17.52 10.31 4.64
CA VAL A 214 16.77 9.34 5.42
C VAL A 214 17.73 8.58 6.35
N LEU A 215 17.43 8.61 7.64
CA LEU A 215 18.08 7.81 8.66
C LEU A 215 17.30 6.51 8.84
N ILE A 216 18.02 5.39 8.85
CA ILE A 216 17.44 4.05 9.06
C ILE A 216 17.86 3.54 10.43
N SER A 217 16.89 3.04 11.20
CA SER A 217 17.14 2.37 12.47
C SER A 217 16.38 1.04 12.56
N GLY A 218 16.85 0.15 13.44
CA GLY A 218 16.39 -1.23 13.52
C GLY A 218 17.21 -2.18 12.65
N SER A 219 17.02 -3.48 12.86
CA SER A 219 17.73 -4.54 12.16
C SER A 219 16.85 -5.78 12.02
N VAL A 220 17.02 -6.53 10.94
CA VAL A 220 16.34 -7.80 10.70
C VAL A 220 17.30 -8.94 11.03
N ASP A 221 17.01 -9.73 12.07
CA ASP A 221 17.74 -10.98 12.29
C ASP A 221 17.15 -12.08 11.40
N VAL A 222 17.84 -12.35 10.30
CA VAL A 222 17.41 -13.31 9.30
C VAL A 222 17.53 -14.76 9.77
N ASN A 223 18.25 -15.04 10.85
CA ASN A 223 18.45 -16.39 11.37
C ASN A 223 17.41 -16.78 12.42
N THR A 224 16.62 -15.80 12.88
CA THR A 224 15.58 -16.01 13.88
C THR A 224 14.24 -15.63 13.27
N SER A 225 13.30 -16.58 13.24
CA SER A 225 11.95 -16.28 12.76
C SER A 225 11.27 -15.26 13.67
N GLY A 226 10.59 -14.29 13.09
CA GLY A 226 9.93 -13.25 13.86
C GLY A 226 9.62 -12.02 13.01
N THR A 227 9.00 -11.04 13.64
CA THR A 227 8.71 -9.75 13.02
C THR A 227 9.70 -8.72 13.53
N TYR A 228 10.42 -8.10 12.60
CA TYR A 228 11.40 -7.06 12.87
C TYR A 228 10.91 -5.73 12.33
N SER A 229 11.21 -4.65 13.04
CA SER A 229 10.84 -3.29 12.61
C SER A 229 12.07 -2.55 12.12
N VAL A 230 11.97 -1.99 10.92
CA VAL A 230 12.95 -1.07 10.34
C VAL A 230 12.26 0.28 10.20
N VAL A 231 12.79 1.29 10.88
CA VAL A 231 12.20 2.64 10.93
C VAL A 231 13.02 3.56 10.05
N TYR A 232 12.34 4.30 9.17
CA TYR A 232 12.90 5.30 8.27
C TYR A 232 12.42 6.65 8.77
N SER A 233 13.35 7.55 9.04
CA SER A 233 13.07 8.91 9.53
C SER A 233 13.84 9.95 8.74
N VAL A 234 13.21 11.07 8.44
CA VAL A 234 13.85 12.20 7.76
C VAL A 234 13.29 13.50 8.31
N ALA A 235 14.13 14.53 8.33
CA ALA A 235 13.74 15.91 8.60
C ALA A 235 14.09 16.78 7.37
N ASP A 236 13.27 17.79 7.12
CA ASP A 236 13.56 18.82 6.13
C ASP A 236 14.49 19.92 6.70
N ALA A 237 14.75 20.98 5.92
CA ALA A 237 15.62 22.07 6.35
C ALA A 237 14.97 23.00 7.41
N ALA A 238 13.64 23.02 7.48
CA ALA A 238 12.87 23.79 8.46
C ALA A 238 12.71 23.04 9.80
N GLY A 239 13.02 21.75 9.83
CA GLY A 239 12.94 20.88 10.99
C GLY A 239 11.62 20.11 11.11
N ASN A 240 10.78 20.06 10.07
CA ASN A 240 9.60 19.20 10.08
C ASN A 240 10.03 17.74 9.83
N GLU A 241 9.42 16.81 10.56
CA GLU A 241 9.86 15.42 10.60
C GLU A 241 8.81 14.45 10.05
N ALA A 242 9.30 13.38 9.41
CA ALA A 242 8.49 12.24 8.99
C ALA A 242 9.13 10.93 9.43
N ASN A 243 8.31 9.97 9.84
CA ASN A 243 8.74 8.61 10.13
C ASN A 243 7.77 7.59 9.55
N ILE A 244 8.30 6.46 9.06
CA ILE A 244 7.53 5.31 8.60
C ILE A 244 8.26 4.02 8.99
N THR A 245 7.50 2.95 9.27
CA THR A 245 8.07 1.66 9.69
C THR A 245 7.77 0.58 8.65
N ARG A 246 8.79 -0.20 8.29
CA ARG A 246 8.66 -1.48 7.60
C ARG A 246 8.67 -2.61 8.63
N SER A 247 7.62 -3.42 8.62
CA SER A 247 7.50 -4.66 9.36
C SER A 247 8.00 -5.81 8.49
N VAL A 248 9.12 -6.42 8.87
CA VAL A 248 9.76 -7.53 8.15
C VAL A 248 9.48 -8.83 8.88
N SER A 249 8.64 -9.68 8.30
CA SER A 249 8.30 -11.01 8.82
C SER A 249 9.28 -12.05 8.26
N VAL A 250 10.25 -12.45 9.07
CA VAL A 250 11.20 -13.53 8.76
C VAL A 250 10.53 -14.86 9.05
N GLN A 251 10.30 -15.65 8.01
CA GLN A 251 9.66 -16.96 8.09
C GLN A 251 10.29 -17.95 7.09
N PRO A 252 10.20 -19.27 7.34
CA PRO A 252 10.77 -20.27 6.45
C PRO A 252 10.20 -20.17 5.04
N ALA A 253 11.08 -20.34 4.05
CA ALA A 253 10.72 -20.35 2.64
C ALA A 253 10.05 -21.68 2.23
N GLY A 254 8.91 -22.00 2.84
CA GLY A 254 7.98 -23.01 2.35
C GLY A 254 7.16 -22.49 1.15
N PRO A 255 6.32 -23.32 0.53
CA PRO A 255 6.01 -24.71 0.90
C PRO A 255 7.12 -25.71 0.54
N TRP A 256 7.29 -26.75 1.36
CA TRP A 256 8.18 -27.89 1.06
C TRP A 256 7.40 -29.04 0.45
N THR A 257 7.81 -29.51 -0.72
CA THR A 257 7.16 -30.63 -1.43
C THR A 257 8.05 -31.86 -1.44
N PHE A 258 7.62 -32.90 -0.72
CA PHE A 258 8.25 -34.20 -0.68
C PHE A 258 7.60 -35.11 -1.74
N THR A 259 8.42 -35.82 -2.49
CA THR A 259 8.03 -36.64 -3.65
C THR A 259 8.70 -38.00 -3.56
N ASN A 260 8.43 -38.87 -4.52
CA ASN A 260 9.16 -40.13 -4.69
C ASN A 260 10.59 -39.94 -5.21
N ALA A 261 11.05 -38.71 -5.48
CA ALA A 261 12.38 -38.40 -5.99
C ALA A 261 12.81 -39.22 -7.22
N GLY A 262 11.85 -39.51 -8.11
CA GLY A 262 12.07 -40.33 -9.31
C GLY A 262 12.17 -41.84 -9.06
N ALA A 263 12.06 -42.30 -7.81
CA ALA A 263 12.03 -43.72 -7.49
C ALA A 263 10.69 -44.36 -7.87
N THR A 264 10.76 -45.60 -8.37
CA THR A 264 9.60 -46.43 -8.71
C THR A 264 9.70 -47.80 -8.04
N GLY A 265 8.56 -48.48 -7.90
CA GLY A 265 8.48 -49.80 -7.28
C GLY A 265 8.47 -49.77 -5.76
N ARG A 266 9.02 -50.83 -5.15
CA ARG A 266 8.68 -51.24 -3.78
C ARG A 266 9.55 -50.66 -2.66
N ASN A 267 10.66 -49.96 -2.97
CA ASN A 267 11.72 -49.70 -2.00
C ASN A 267 11.87 -48.23 -1.54
N GLY A 268 11.08 -47.29 -2.09
CA GLY A 268 11.32 -45.87 -1.80
C GLY A 268 12.55 -45.31 -2.53
N PRO A 269 12.79 -43.98 -2.42
CA PRO A 269 14.00 -43.35 -2.94
C PRO A 269 15.26 -43.65 -2.13
N THR A 270 16.41 -43.65 -2.80
CA THR A 270 17.74 -43.64 -2.19
C THR A 270 18.17 -42.21 -1.82
N GLN A 271 19.18 -42.07 -0.95
CA GLN A 271 19.75 -40.76 -0.62
C GLN A 271 20.26 -40.01 -1.86
N THR A 272 20.87 -40.72 -2.83
CA THR A 272 21.33 -40.12 -4.09
C THR A 272 20.18 -39.53 -4.90
N GLN A 273 19.07 -40.26 -5.01
CA GLN A 273 17.87 -39.77 -5.70
C GLN A 273 17.27 -38.54 -5.03
N ILE A 274 17.25 -38.50 -3.69
CA ILE A 274 16.83 -37.32 -2.92
C ILE A 274 17.73 -36.11 -3.21
N GLY A 275 19.05 -36.30 -3.16
CA GLY A 275 20.02 -35.24 -3.46
C GLY A 275 19.83 -34.67 -4.87
N SER A 276 19.62 -35.53 -5.87
CA SER A 276 19.34 -35.10 -7.25
C SER A 276 17.98 -34.41 -7.38
N ALA A 277 16.94 -34.90 -6.70
CA ALA A 277 15.58 -34.37 -6.84
C ALA A 277 15.38 -33.02 -6.15
N TYR A 278 16.13 -32.73 -5.09
CA TYR A 278 15.97 -31.52 -4.27
C TYR A 278 17.08 -30.49 -4.44
N SER A 279 18.05 -30.72 -5.33
CA SER A 279 19.10 -29.73 -5.61
C SER A 279 18.50 -28.39 -6.09
N GLY A 280 19.00 -27.27 -5.57
CA GLY A 280 18.49 -25.93 -5.87
C GLY A 280 17.16 -25.58 -5.20
N THR A 281 16.64 -26.43 -4.31
CA THR A 281 15.40 -26.16 -3.54
C THR A 281 15.71 -25.96 -2.05
N THR A 282 14.72 -25.51 -1.28
CA THR A 282 14.84 -25.40 0.19
C THR A 282 14.93 -26.74 0.91
N LEU A 283 14.81 -27.86 0.20
CA LEU A 283 15.04 -29.22 0.71
C LEU A 283 16.45 -29.74 0.41
N GLU A 284 17.28 -29.00 -0.33
CA GLU A 284 18.65 -29.39 -0.66
C GLU A 284 19.45 -29.63 0.64
N ASN A 285 20.05 -30.82 0.76
CA ASN A 285 20.79 -31.28 1.94
C ASN A 285 20.01 -31.29 3.27
N ALA A 286 18.70 -30.99 3.27
CA ALA A 286 17.85 -30.95 4.46
C ALA A 286 17.12 -32.28 4.73
N VAL A 287 17.13 -33.21 3.77
CA VAL A 287 16.40 -34.49 3.82
C VAL A 287 17.37 -35.66 3.81
N THR A 288 17.20 -36.57 4.77
CA THR A 288 18.01 -37.80 4.88
C THR A 288 17.17 -39.07 4.75
N ILE A 289 17.78 -40.16 4.26
CA ILE A 289 17.19 -41.51 4.21
C ILE A 289 17.96 -42.40 5.18
N ASN A 290 17.43 -42.56 6.40
CA ASN A 290 18.01 -43.46 7.41
C ASN A 290 17.30 -44.82 7.48
N THR A 291 16.02 -44.85 7.09
CA THR A 291 15.20 -46.07 7.02
C THR A 291 14.70 -46.19 5.59
N GLN A 292 15.01 -47.31 4.92
CA GLN A 292 14.61 -47.68 3.55
C GLN A 292 13.53 -46.77 2.93
N GLY A 293 13.92 -45.78 2.12
CA GLY A 293 12.98 -44.95 1.37
C GLY A 293 12.21 -43.85 2.13
N ILE A 294 12.22 -43.89 3.46
CA ILE A 294 11.53 -42.93 4.32
C ILE A 294 12.41 -41.69 4.49
N GLN A 295 11.87 -40.54 4.13
CA GLN A 295 12.51 -39.24 4.20
C GLN A 295 12.42 -38.68 5.61
N GLU A 296 13.54 -38.26 6.18
CA GLU A 296 13.62 -37.61 7.48
C GLU A 296 13.95 -36.14 7.29
N TRP A 297 13.09 -35.26 7.79
CA TRP A 297 13.21 -33.81 7.69
C TRP A 297 12.95 -33.16 9.03
N THR A 298 13.78 -32.21 9.42
CA THR A 298 13.66 -31.49 10.69
C THR A 298 12.84 -30.22 10.50
N LEU A 299 11.79 -30.05 11.29
CA LEU A 299 10.97 -28.85 11.28
C LEU A 299 11.82 -27.62 11.61
N PRO A 300 11.83 -26.58 10.75
CA PRO A 300 12.71 -25.43 10.96
C PRO A 300 12.30 -24.59 12.17
N LEU A 301 11.02 -24.60 12.55
CA LEU A 301 10.53 -23.82 13.69
C LEU A 301 9.20 -24.36 14.25
N SER A 302 8.79 -23.84 15.41
CA SER A 302 7.50 -24.16 16.04
C SER A 302 6.39 -23.28 15.48
N GLY A 303 5.24 -23.84 15.14
CA GLY A 303 4.08 -23.05 14.74
C GLY A 303 3.00 -23.90 14.08
N THR A 304 2.10 -23.24 13.37
CA THR A 304 1.00 -23.90 12.66
C THR A 304 1.40 -24.18 11.21
N TYR A 305 1.26 -25.44 10.80
CA TYR A 305 1.56 -25.92 9.46
C TYR A 305 0.30 -26.47 8.80
N LYS A 306 0.08 -26.14 7.52
CA LYS A 306 -0.81 -26.91 6.65
C LYS A 306 -0.02 -28.07 6.07
N ILE A 307 -0.50 -29.28 6.25
CA ILE A 307 0.08 -30.46 5.62
C ILE A 307 -0.96 -31.09 4.70
N GLU A 308 -0.53 -31.39 3.48
CA GLU A 308 -1.29 -32.11 2.48
C GLU A 308 -0.53 -33.39 2.10
N ALA A 309 -1.22 -34.52 2.07
CA ALA A 309 -0.67 -35.81 1.68
C ALA A 309 -1.54 -36.44 0.60
N TRP A 310 -0.91 -37.05 -0.41
CA TRP A 310 -1.56 -37.77 -1.49
C TRP A 310 -1.02 -39.19 -1.53
N GLY A 311 -1.89 -40.19 -1.41
CA GLY A 311 -1.52 -41.58 -1.65
C GLY A 311 -1.31 -41.84 -3.14
N ALA A 312 -0.56 -42.88 -3.49
CA ALA A 312 -0.36 -43.27 -4.88
C ALA A 312 -1.54 -44.09 -5.41
N SER A 313 -1.76 -44.07 -6.72
CA SER A 313 -2.70 -45.02 -7.35
C SER A 313 -2.11 -46.43 -7.41
N GLY A 314 -2.99 -47.42 -7.55
CA GLY A 314 -2.59 -48.77 -7.94
C GLY A 314 -2.02 -48.82 -9.35
N GLY A 315 -1.40 -49.94 -9.68
CA GLY A 315 -0.89 -50.21 -11.02
C GLY A 315 -1.96 -50.79 -11.94
N GLU A 316 -1.79 -50.55 -13.23
CA GLU A 316 -2.64 -51.11 -14.29
C GLU A 316 -2.46 -52.63 -14.41
N GLY A 317 -3.55 -53.31 -14.72
CA GLY A 317 -3.60 -54.68 -15.22
C GLY A 317 -3.34 -54.72 -16.73
N ASP A 318 -3.36 -55.93 -17.29
CA ASP A 318 -3.17 -56.17 -18.73
C ASP A 318 -4.37 -57.00 -19.24
N ASP A 319 -5.57 -56.42 -19.17
CA ASP A 319 -6.79 -57.04 -19.73
C ASP A 319 -7.27 -56.33 -21.00
N PRO A 320 -7.24 -56.99 -22.17
CA PRO A 320 -7.77 -56.43 -23.40
C PRO A 320 -9.31 -56.52 -23.52
N GLN A 321 -10.02 -57.18 -22.59
CA GLN A 321 -11.45 -57.50 -22.74
C GLN A 321 -12.41 -56.58 -21.96
N ASN A 322 -12.01 -56.01 -20.82
CA ASN A 322 -12.84 -55.12 -20.01
C ASN A 322 -12.11 -53.83 -19.62
N ALA A 323 -12.81 -52.69 -19.69
CA ALA A 323 -12.27 -51.38 -19.30
C ALA A 323 -12.41 -51.16 -17.77
N THR A 324 -11.58 -51.85 -16.99
CA THR A 324 -11.38 -51.52 -15.56
C THR A 324 -10.24 -50.52 -15.40
N ARG A 325 -10.02 -50.05 -14.16
CA ARG A 325 -8.90 -49.17 -13.81
C ARG A 325 -8.40 -49.50 -12.41
N PRO A 326 -7.11 -49.29 -12.09
CA PRO A 326 -6.66 -49.27 -10.72
C PRO A 326 -7.40 -48.22 -9.88
N GLY A 327 -7.35 -48.43 -8.56
CA GLY A 327 -7.80 -47.45 -7.60
C GLY A 327 -6.85 -46.25 -7.55
N ASN A 328 -7.40 -45.07 -7.41
CA ASN A 328 -6.67 -43.82 -7.22
C ASN A 328 -6.34 -43.64 -5.73
N GLY A 329 -5.26 -42.91 -5.43
CA GLY A 329 -4.91 -42.55 -4.06
C GLY A 329 -5.80 -41.44 -3.48
N ALA A 330 -5.95 -41.42 -2.16
CA ALA A 330 -6.64 -40.35 -1.44
C ALA A 330 -5.79 -39.07 -1.36
N ARG A 331 -6.45 -37.93 -1.12
CA ARG A 331 -5.83 -36.68 -0.66
C ARG A 331 -6.32 -36.38 0.75
N MET A 332 -5.40 -36.07 1.64
CA MET A 332 -5.70 -35.62 3.00
C MET A 332 -5.08 -34.24 3.21
N SER A 333 -5.77 -33.35 3.92
CA SER A 333 -5.26 -32.02 4.27
C SER A 333 -5.75 -31.60 5.64
N GLY A 334 -4.89 -30.95 6.43
CA GLY A 334 -5.24 -30.37 7.72
C GLY A 334 -4.20 -29.36 8.21
N HIS A 335 -4.53 -28.66 9.28
CA HIS A 335 -3.64 -27.75 10.00
C HIS A 335 -3.16 -28.41 11.29
N PHE A 336 -1.87 -28.24 11.60
CA PHE A 336 -1.20 -28.91 12.70
C PHE A 336 -0.29 -27.93 13.44
N THR A 337 -0.42 -27.87 14.76
CA THR A 337 0.56 -27.17 15.59
C THR A 337 1.73 -28.12 15.85
N LEU A 338 2.90 -27.76 15.34
CA LEU A 338 4.11 -28.58 15.42
C LEU A 338 5.22 -27.82 16.14
N THR A 339 6.09 -28.56 16.82
CA THR A 339 7.25 -28.02 17.52
C THR A 339 8.47 -28.06 16.62
N GLY A 340 9.22 -26.96 16.57
CA GLY A 340 10.47 -26.86 15.84
C GLY A 340 11.51 -27.84 16.34
N ASN A 341 12.49 -28.15 15.50
CA ASN A 341 13.51 -29.17 15.73
C ASN A 341 12.98 -30.61 15.89
N HIS A 342 11.66 -30.84 15.82
CA HIS A 342 11.14 -32.20 15.72
C HIS A 342 11.43 -32.77 14.33
N VAL A 343 11.85 -34.03 14.31
CA VAL A 343 12.07 -34.80 13.07
C VAL A 343 10.74 -35.39 12.60
N LEU A 344 10.38 -35.10 11.35
CA LEU A 344 9.28 -35.74 10.65
C LEU A 344 9.81 -36.85 9.74
N LYS A 345 9.22 -38.05 9.86
CA LYS A 345 9.39 -39.16 8.93
C LYS A 345 8.28 -39.09 7.89
N ILE A 346 8.68 -39.05 6.62
CA ILE A 346 7.81 -38.84 5.47
C ILE A 346 8.00 -40.01 4.52
N LEU A 347 6.96 -40.83 4.39
CA LEU A 347 6.90 -41.88 3.38
C LEU A 347 6.04 -41.35 2.23
N VAL A 348 6.60 -41.30 1.02
CA VAL A 348 5.83 -40.93 -0.17
C VAL A 348 5.48 -42.20 -0.94
N GLY A 349 4.18 -42.50 -0.98
CA GLY A 349 3.67 -43.69 -1.65
C GLY A 349 4.02 -43.70 -3.13
N GLN A 350 4.30 -44.88 -3.68
CA GLN A 350 4.61 -45.02 -5.10
C GLN A 350 3.51 -45.76 -5.85
N LEU A 351 3.39 -45.44 -7.14
CA LEU A 351 2.51 -46.12 -8.07
C LEU A 351 2.75 -47.64 -8.02
N GLY A 352 1.67 -48.41 -7.99
CA GLY A 352 1.75 -49.86 -8.08
C GLY A 352 2.36 -50.33 -9.40
N GLY A 353 3.07 -51.45 -9.39
CA GLY A 353 3.61 -52.03 -10.61
C GLY A 353 2.53 -52.43 -11.60
N THR A 354 2.86 -52.41 -12.90
CA THR A 354 1.98 -52.89 -13.96
C THR A 354 2.09 -54.40 -14.12
N GLY A 355 0.98 -55.08 -14.39
CA GLY A 355 0.99 -56.46 -14.86
C GLY A 355 1.58 -56.56 -16.28
N ASN A 356 2.26 -57.66 -16.63
CA ASN A 356 2.85 -57.83 -17.98
C ASN A 356 2.80 -59.28 -18.51
N SER A 357 1.76 -59.70 -19.26
CA SER A 357 1.67 -60.86 -20.19
C SER A 357 0.23 -61.22 -20.63
N THR A 358 0.21 -62.03 -21.68
CA THR A 358 -0.88 -62.55 -22.51
C THR A 358 -1.97 -63.46 -21.88
N SER A 359 -2.07 -63.68 -20.56
CA SER A 359 -3.00 -64.72 -20.05
C SER A 359 -3.83 -64.46 -18.78
N SER A 360 -3.43 -63.64 -17.81
CA SER A 360 -4.27 -63.15 -16.67
C SER A 360 -3.44 -62.30 -15.71
N LYS A 361 -3.74 -60.99 -15.51
CA LYS A 361 -2.88 -60.10 -14.67
C LYS A 361 -3.57 -58.95 -13.98
N ALA A 362 -3.32 -58.90 -12.68
CA ALA A 362 -3.68 -57.80 -11.83
C ALA A 362 -2.48 -56.90 -11.51
N GLY A 363 -2.77 -55.63 -11.28
CA GLY A 363 -1.78 -54.62 -10.92
C GLY A 363 -1.36 -54.66 -9.45
N GLY A 364 -0.26 -54.01 -9.13
CA GLY A 364 0.22 -53.86 -7.75
C GLY A 364 -0.57 -52.79 -7.00
N GLY A 365 -0.66 -52.90 -5.69
CA GLY A 365 -1.25 -51.85 -4.85
C GLY A 365 -0.38 -50.59 -4.84
N GLY A 366 -1.02 -49.42 -4.82
CA GLY A 366 -0.36 -48.13 -4.64
C GLY A 366 0.05 -47.92 -3.18
N GLY A 367 1.17 -47.25 -2.98
CA GLY A 367 1.65 -46.87 -1.65
C GLY A 367 0.80 -45.80 -0.98
N GLY A 368 0.61 -45.89 0.34
CA GLY A 368 0.12 -44.76 1.14
C GLY A 368 1.22 -43.72 1.35
N SER A 369 0.85 -42.45 1.56
CA SER A 369 1.80 -41.40 1.95
C SER A 369 1.60 -41.02 3.41
N PHE A 370 2.68 -40.98 4.19
CA PHE A 370 2.66 -40.81 5.64
C PHE A 370 3.48 -39.60 6.03
N VAL A 371 2.98 -38.85 7.01
CA VAL A 371 3.78 -37.90 7.80
C VAL A 371 3.65 -38.32 9.25
N TYR A 372 4.79 -38.64 9.85
CA TYR A 372 4.89 -39.18 11.19
C TYR A 372 5.87 -38.34 12.00
N ASN A 373 5.46 -37.87 13.18
CA ASN A 373 6.37 -37.16 14.07
C ASN A 373 7.22 -38.19 14.81
N ALA A 374 8.49 -38.33 14.43
CA ALA A 374 9.40 -39.27 15.06
C ALA A 374 9.79 -38.82 16.49
N SER A 375 9.72 -37.53 16.78
CA SER A 375 10.09 -36.97 18.09
C SER A 375 9.00 -37.23 19.15
N THR A 376 7.73 -37.26 18.74
CA THR A 376 6.60 -37.58 19.63
C THR A 376 6.03 -38.98 19.43
N ASN A 377 6.62 -39.77 18.52
CA ASN A 377 6.18 -41.13 18.17
C ASN A 377 4.68 -41.22 17.80
N SER A 378 4.21 -40.30 16.96
CA SER A 378 2.78 -40.17 16.62
C SER A 378 2.54 -39.89 15.13
N PRO A 379 1.54 -40.52 14.49
CA PRO A 379 1.14 -40.18 13.12
C PRO A 379 0.51 -38.79 13.09
N ILE A 380 0.85 -37.98 12.09
CA ILE A 380 0.25 -36.65 11.87
C ILE A 380 -0.89 -36.80 10.86
N ILE A 381 -0.55 -37.25 9.65
CA ILE A 381 -1.48 -37.42 8.54
C ILE A 381 -1.02 -38.58 7.65
N VAL A 382 -1.98 -39.36 7.14
CA VAL A 382 -1.74 -40.48 6.24
C VAL A 382 -2.78 -40.45 5.14
N ALA A 383 -2.34 -40.42 3.89
CA ALA A 383 -3.19 -40.55 2.72
C ALA A 383 -3.08 -41.95 2.14
N ALA A 384 -4.20 -42.65 2.06
CA ALA A 384 -4.31 -44.00 1.53
C ALA A 384 -3.95 -44.11 0.04
N GLY A 385 -3.21 -45.14 -0.33
CA GLY A 385 -3.01 -45.55 -1.71
C GLY A 385 -4.19 -46.35 -2.25
N GLY A 386 -4.35 -46.34 -3.57
CA GLY A 386 -5.36 -47.14 -4.26
C GLY A 386 -4.93 -48.59 -4.46
N ASN A 387 -5.89 -49.48 -4.62
CA ASN A 387 -5.62 -50.88 -4.93
C ASN A 387 -5.21 -51.04 -6.41
N GLY A 388 -4.44 -52.08 -6.71
CA GLY A 388 -4.15 -52.47 -8.08
C GLY A 388 -5.41 -52.86 -8.85
N GLU A 389 -5.36 -52.79 -10.17
CA GLU A 389 -6.43 -53.25 -11.03
C GLU A 389 -6.58 -54.79 -10.97
N ASN A 390 -7.81 -55.28 -11.11
CA ASN A 390 -8.12 -56.72 -11.19
C ASN A 390 -8.10 -57.22 -12.64
N TRP A 391 -7.95 -58.54 -12.85
CA TRP A 391 -7.94 -59.10 -14.21
C TRP A 391 -9.32 -59.51 -14.74
N GLY A 392 -9.82 -58.80 -15.76
CA GLY A 392 -10.59 -59.27 -16.93
C GLY A 392 -11.76 -60.25 -16.91
N SER A 393 -12.17 -60.79 -15.78
CA SER A 393 -13.47 -61.46 -15.65
C SER A 393 -14.42 -60.70 -14.71
N TRP A 394 -13.96 -59.57 -14.15
CA TRP A 394 -14.60 -58.87 -13.02
C TRP A 394 -14.83 -57.40 -13.40
N THR A 395 -16.09 -56.95 -13.46
CA THR A 395 -16.50 -55.61 -13.92
C THR A 395 -16.25 -54.47 -12.92
N THR A 396 -15.23 -54.57 -12.06
CA THR A 396 -15.02 -53.64 -10.93
C THR A 396 -13.63 -53.04 -10.94
N ASN A 397 -13.55 -51.71 -10.89
CA ASN A 397 -12.30 -50.98 -10.68
C ASN A 397 -11.63 -51.38 -9.36
N GLY A 398 -10.31 -51.23 -9.30
CA GLY A 398 -9.57 -51.31 -8.05
C GLY A 398 -10.15 -50.31 -7.02
N PRO A 399 -10.38 -50.71 -5.76
CA PRO A 399 -10.83 -49.78 -4.73
C PRO A 399 -9.90 -48.58 -4.55
N ASP A 400 -10.47 -47.38 -4.56
CA ASP A 400 -9.75 -46.15 -4.27
C ASP A 400 -9.25 -46.11 -2.81
N GLY A 401 -8.17 -45.36 -2.58
CA GLY A 401 -7.77 -44.98 -1.22
C GLY A 401 -8.87 -44.14 -0.56
N GLN A 402 -9.25 -44.52 0.66
CA GLN A 402 -10.38 -43.92 1.37
C GLN A 402 -9.96 -42.66 2.13
N ALA A 403 -10.83 -41.65 2.21
CA ALA A 403 -10.60 -40.41 2.97
C ALA A 403 -10.83 -40.57 4.49
N THR A 404 -11.29 -41.73 4.93
CA THR A 404 -11.57 -42.05 6.33
C THR A 404 -10.66 -43.16 6.81
N ASN A 405 -10.65 -43.41 8.11
CA ASN A 405 -9.94 -44.55 8.70
C ASN A 405 -10.60 -45.91 8.35
N ASN A 406 -11.64 -45.94 7.51
CA ASN A 406 -12.24 -47.20 7.05
C ASN A 406 -11.25 -47.92 6.10
N GLY A 407 -10.36 -48.71 6.69
CA GLY A 407 -9.63 -49.80 6.05
C GLY A 407 -9.75 -51.06 6.90
N THR A 408 -9.25 -52.19 6.42
CA THR A 408 -9.32 -53.43 7.21
C THR A 408 -8.37 -53.35 8.40
N THR A 409 -8.90 -53.39 9.62
CA THR A 409 -8.15 -53.34 10.89
C THR A 409 -7.14 -54.47 11.08
N ALA A 410 -7.14 -55.46 10.19
CA ALA A 410 -6.12 -56.49 10.06
C ALA A 410 -5.39 -56.28 8.73
N GLY A 411 -4.06 -56.07 8.77
CA GLY A 411 -3.27 -55.92 7.56
C GLY A 411 -3.48 -57.10 6.61
N GLY A 412 -4.07 -56.82 5.45
CA GLY A 412 -4.33 -57.78 4.38
C GLY A 412 -5.18 -59.00 4.73
N ALA A 413 -5.70 -59.64 3.69
CA ALA A 413 -6.65 -60.74 3.79
C ALA A 413 -6.18 -61.95 4.62
N VAL A 414 -7.03 -62.43 5.53
CA VAL A 414 -7.25 -63.88 5.65
C VAL A 414 -8.46 -64.19 4.76
N GLY A 415 -8.19 -64.94 3.68
CA GLY A 415 -9.12 -65.37 2.64
C GLY A 415 -9.21 -64.40 1.46
N GLY A 416 -8.71 -64.77 0.27
CA GLY A 416 -8.84 -64.04 -1.01
C GLY A 416 -7.61 -64.12 -1.91
N ARG A 417 -7.74 -63.88 -3.24
CA ARG A 417 -6.73 -64.23 -4.26
C ARG A 417 -5.56 -63.25 -4.47
N GLY A 418 -5.29 -62.27 -3.58
CA GLY A 418 -4.18 -61.30 -3.69
C GLY A 418 -3.66 -60.78 -2.33
N SER A 419 -2.52 -60.06 -2.30
CA SER A 419 -1.87 -59.60 -1.06
C SER A 419 -2.32 -58.22 -0.57
N GLY A 420 -2.29 -58.00 0.74
CA GLY A 420 -2.69 -56.73 1.36
C GLY A 420 -1.62 -55.64 1.33
N GLY A 421 -2.05 -54.38 1.42
CA GLY A 421 -1.11 -53.27 1.60
C GLY A 421 -0.65 -53.09 3.04
N GLY A 422 0.46 -52.37 3.23
CA GLY A 422 0.99 -52.05 4.55
C GLY A 422 0.14 -51.00 5.27
N GLY A 423 -0.08 -51.21 6.58
CA GLY A 423 -0.69 -50.24 7.48
C GLY A 423 0.34 -49.32 8.15
N LEU A 424 -0.08 -48.52 9.14
CA LEU A 424 0.86 -47.79 10.01
C LEU A 424 1.76 -48.76 10.79
N SER A 425 1.17 -49.77 11.44
CA SER A 425 1.88 -50.70 12.34
C SER A 425 1.70 -52.18 12.01
N THR A 426 0.82 -52.51 11.06
CA THR A 426 0.53 -53.89 10.67
C THR A 426 0.93 -54.13 9.23
N ASN A 427 1.77 -55.13 8.99
CA ASN A 427 2.10 -55.56 7.62
C ASN A 427 0.83 -56.10 6.94
N GLY A 428 0.76 -55.95 5.62
CA GLY A 428 -0.26 -56.62 4.81
C GLY A 428 -0.07 -58.14 4.86
N ALA A 429 -1.17 -58.88 4.88
CA ALA A 429 -1.15 -60.33 4.74
C ALA A 429 -0.61 -60.74 3.36
N ASN A 430 0.16 -61.83 3.37
CA ASN A 430 0.61 -62.53 2.18
C ASN A 430 -0.51 -63.38 1.60
N TYR A 431 -0.44 -63.67 0.30
CA TYR A 431 -1.32 -64.64 -0.34
C TYR A 431 -0.61 -65.42 -1.44
N SER A 432 -0.74 -66.75 -1.39
CA SER A 432 -0.08 -67.76 -2.24
C SER A 432 1.36 -67.40 -2.60
N ASP A 433 1.53 -66.69 -3.72
CA ASP A 433 2.75 -66.38 -4.46
C ASP A 433 2.97 -64.86 -4.54
N SER A 434 2.46 -64.12 -3.56
CA SER A 434 2.66 -62.68 -3.42
C SER A 434 2.80 -62.34 -1.95
N THR A 435 3.55 -61.27 -1.65
CA THR A 435 3.71 -60.77 -0.28
C THR A 435 2.93 -59.49 -0.08
N GLY A 436 2.44 -59.29 1.15
CA GLY A 436 1.85 -58.03 1.55
C GLY A 436 2.90 -56.94 1.70
N GLY A 437 2.46 -55.69 1.59
CA GLY A 437 3.31 -54.54 1.88
C GLY A 437 3.70 -54.51 3.36
N GLN A 438 4.94 -54.16 3.66
CA GLN A 438 5.37 -53.91 5.03
C GLN A 438 4.72 -52.62 5.54
N SER A 439 4.42 -52.59 6.84
CA SER A 439 3.91 -51.39 7.50
C SER A 439 4.94 -50.26 7.50
N PHE A 440 4.47 -49.03 7.70
CA PHE A 440 5.34 -47.86 7.88
C PHE A 440 6.41 -48.09 8.97
N THR A 441 6.01 -48.62 10.14
CA THR A 441 6.96 -48.90 11.25
C THR A 441 7.98 -49.99 10.90
N ASN A 442 7.72 -50.81 9.89
CA ASN A 442 8.63 -51.84 9.39
C ASN A 442 9.36 -51.43 8.10
N GLY A 443 9.41 -50.13 7.79
CA GLY A 443 10.16 -49.60 6.64
C GLY A 443 9.35 -49.48 5.35
N GLY A 444 8.07 -49.86 5.35
CA GLY A 444 7.14 -49.54 4.27
C GLY A 444 7.40 -50.21 2.92
N VAL A 445 8.25 -51.24 2.85
CA VAL A 445 8.55 -51.92 1.57
C VAL A 445 7.26 -52.49 0.95
N GLY A 446 6.98 -52.13 -0.30
CA GLY A 446 5.81 -52.65 -1.05
C GLY A 446 5.90 -54.16 -1.26
N GLY A 447 4.80 -54.86 -1.54
CA GLY A 447 4.76 -56.32 -1.71
C GLY A 447 5.53 -56.82 -2.95
N LEU A 448 6.05 -58.05 -2.87
CA LEU A 448 6.84 -58.74 -3.92
C LEU A 448 5.94 -59.65 -4.74
N ARG A 449 6.13 -59.65 -6.07
CA ARG A 449 5.68 -60.71 -6.96
C ARG A 449 6.57 -61.96 -6.89
N ASN A 450 6.01 -63.15 -6.78
CA ASN A 450 6.80 -64.40 -6.84
C ASN A 450 7.00 -64.93 -8.28
N SER A 451 6.36 -64.33 -9.30
CA SER A 451 6.57 -64.66 -10.72
C SER A 451 6.90 -63.39 -11.50
N SER A 452 7.73 -63.52 -12.55
CA SER A 452 8.04 -62.45 -13.52
C SER A 452 6.80 -61.86 -14.21
N ASN A 453 5.66 -62.55 -14.07
CA ASN A 453 4.38 -62.24 -14.66
C ASN A 453 3.45 -61.36 -13.81
N TYR A 454 3.74 -61.08 -12.53
CA TYR A 454 2.84 -60.25 -11.69
C TYR A 454 3.41 -58.86 -11.43
N ALA A 455 2.67 -58.05 -10.69
CA ALA A 455 3.06 -56.70 -10.34
C ALA A 455 3.54 -56.59 -8.89
N ASP A 456 4.66 -55.90 -8.68
CA ASP A 456 5.08 -55.50 -7.35
C ASP A 456 4.16 -54.40 -6.81
N GLY A 457 3.94 -54.37 -5.50
CA GLY A 457 3.35 -53.22 -4.85
C GLY A 457 4.28 -52.01 -4.97
N GLY A 458 3.71 -50.82 -5.13
CA GLY A 458 4.46 -49.59 -4.90
C GLY A 458 4.90 -49.50 -3.44
N PHE A 459 5.85 -48.63 -3.11
CA PHE A 459 6.33 -48.44 -1.73
C PHE A 459 5.18 -48.23 -0.73
N GLY A 460 4.87 -49.24 0.08
CA GLY A 460 3.77 -49.32 1.05
C GLY A 460 2.54 -50.13 0.59
N GLY A 461 2.40 -50.44 -0.69
CA GLY A 461 1.30 -51.22 -1.29
C GLY A 461 1.57 -52.72 -1.32
N GLY A 462 0.52 -53.53 -1.54
CA GLY A 462 0.60 -54.99 -1.65
C GLY A 462 0.98 -55.49 -3.05
N GLY A 463 1.55 -56.70 -3.14
CA GLY A 463 1.83 -57.34 -4.42
C GLY A 463 0.56 -57.80 -5.12
N GLY A 464 0.52 -57.65 -6.45
CA GLY A 464 -0.52 -58.19 -7.30
C GLY A 464 -0.37 -59.70 -7.49
N SER A 465 -1.48 -60.36 -7.82
CA SER A 465 -1.55 -61.80 -8.06
C SER A 465 -1.97 -62.12 -9.50
N LEU A 466 -2.28 -63.39 -9.78
CA LEU A 466 -2.81 -63.84 -11.06
C LEU A 466 -4.16 -63.19 -11.42
N TYR A 467 -5.01 -62.89 -10.44
CA TYR A 467 -6.40 -62.45 -10.68
C TYR A 467 -6.80 -61.17 -9.97
N GLU A 468 -6.24 -60.92 -8.78
CA GLU A 468 -6.62 -59.81 -7.90
C GLU A 468 -5.46 -58.83 -7.71
N GLY A 469 -5.81 -57.55 -7.73
CA GLY A 469 -4.90 -56.45 -7.51
C GLY A 469 -4.37 -56.43 -6.08
N GLY A 470 -3.15 -55.95 -5.91
CA GLY A 470 -2.58 -55.73 -4.58
C GLY A 470 -3.37 -54.66 -3.82
N GLY A 471 -3.55 -54.84 -2.51
CA GLY A 471 -4.19 -53.83 -1.67
C GLY A 471 -3.34 -52.55 -1.55
N GLY A 472 -3.97 -51.38 -1.51
CA GLY A 472 -3.27 -50.10 -1.30
C GLY A 472 -2.65 -50.00 0.10
N GLY A 473 -1.58 -49.22 0.26
CA GLY A 473 -1.01 -48.88 1.57
C GLY A 473 -1.77 -47.75 2.27
N GLY A 474 -1.74 -47.67 3.60
CA GLY A 474 -2.43 -46.60 4.33
C GLY A 474 -2.27 -46.65 5.84
N TYR A 475 -3.09 -45.89 6.58
CA TYR A 475 -3.15 -45.98 8.04
C TYR A 475 -3.61 -47.38 8.46
N HIS A 476 -4.63 -47.87 7.76
CA HIS A 476 -4.96 -49.28 7.66
C HIS A 476 -4.74 -49.72 6.20
N GLY A 477 -4.03 -50.83 6.01
CA GLY A 477 -3.78 -51.37 4.67
C GLY A 477 -5.07 -51.82 3.98
N GLY A 478 -5.13 -51.66 2.67
CA GLY A 478 -6.21 -52.14 1.83
C GLY A 478 -6.20 -53.65 1.66
N LYS A 479 -7.36 -54.21 1.34
CA LYS A 479 -7.58 -55.65 1.17
C LYS A 479 -7.88 -56.00 -0.30
N ALA A 480 -7.40 -57.16 -0.73
CA ALA A 480 -7.85 -57.82 -1.96
C ALA A 480 -9.17 -58.60 -1.71
N PRO A 481 -10.18 -58.54 -2.60
CA PRO A 481 -11.46 -59.25 -2.47
C PRO A 481 -11.31 -60.78 -2.25
N ASN A 482 -12.30 -61.42 -1.59
CA ASN A 482 -12.14 -62.79 -1.07
C ASN A 482 -12.93 -63.92 -1.74
N THR A 483 -13.86 -63.65 -2.66
CA THR A 483 -14.66 -64.69 -3.34
C THR A 483 -15.21 -64.17 -4.67
N ASN A 484 -15.79 -65.08 -5.48
CA ASN A 484 -16.56 -64.79 -6.70
C ASN A 484 -17.84 -63.92 -6.44
N GLN A 485 -17.79 -62.90 -5.58
CA GLN A 485 -18.93 -62.04 -5.27
C GLN A 485 -18.92 -60.82 -6.20
N TYR A 486 -19.64 -61.00 -7.31
CA TYR A 486 -19.51 -60.30 -8.58
C TYR A 486 -20.32 -59.00 -8.77
N THR A 487 -20.94 -58.36 -7.77
CA THR A 487 -21.93 -57.29 -8.09
C THR A 487 -22.20 -56.18 -7.06
N THR A 488 -21.35 -55.88 -6.08
CA THR A 488 -21.62 -54.73 -5.18
C THR A 488 -20.38 -53.87 -4.89
N ASN A 489 -20.53 -52.55 -5.09
CA ASN A 489 -19.59 -51.52 -4.69
C ASN A 489 -19.23 -51.69 -3.20
N TYR A 490 -18.02 -52.15 -2.89
CA TYR A 490 -17.50 -52.20 -1.53
C TYR A 490 -16.44 -51.12 -1.31
N PRO A 491 -16.83 -49.90 -0.91
CA PRO A 491 -15.90 -48.85 -0.50
C PRO A 491 -15.04 -49.23 0.73
N HIS A 492 -15.30 -50.37 1.38
CA HIS A 492 -14.61 -50.83 2.58
C HIS A 492 -13.33 -51.68 2.33
N TYR A 493 -12.96 -51.94 1.07
CA TYR A 493 -11.74 -52.69 0.74
C TYR A 493 -10.52 -51.83 0.40
N GLY A 494 -10.73 -50.53 0.15
CA GLY A 494 -9.65 -49.58 -0.04
C GLY A 494 -8.85 -49.37 1.25
N ALA A 495 -7.61 -48.91 1.12
CA ALA A 495 -6.80 -48.55 2.28
C ALA A 495 -7.42 -47.33 3.00
N GLY A 496 -7.28 -47.30 4.33
CA GLY A 496 -7.79 -46.22 5.17
C GLY A 496 -6.76 -45.09 5.34
N SER A 497 -7.23 -43.85 5.40
CA SER A 497 -6.41 -42.66 5.70
C SER A 497 -6.44 -42.31 7.19
N TYR A 498 -5.68 -41.30 7.61
CA TYR A 498 -5.70 -40.72 8.95
C TYR A 498 -5.38 -39.22 8.90
N ASN A 499 -6.03 -38.41 9.73
CA ASN A 499 -5.75 -36.98 9.84
C ASN A 499 -6.07 -36.48 11.25
N SER A 500 -5.04 -36.10 12.00
CA SER A 500 -5.17 -35.56 13.37
C SER A 500 -5.35 -34.04 13.42
N GLY A 501 -5.31 -33.37 12.27
CA GLY A 501 -5.30 -31.90 12.18
C GLY A 501 -6.68 -31.28 12.24
N THR A 502 -6.71 -29.97 12.43
CA THR A 502 -7.93 -29.15 12.28
C THR A 502 -8.12 -28.70 10.83
N ASN A 503 -9.24 -28.06 10.49
CA ASN A 503 -9.52 -27.55 9.14
C ASN A 503 -9.34 -28.60 8.04
N GLN A 504 -9.89 -29.79 8.27
CA GLN A 504 -9.65 -30.92 7.39
C GLN A 504 -10.35 -30.75 6.03
N SER A 505 -9.63 -31.11 4.97
CA SER A 505 -10.17 -31.19 3.61
C SER A 505 -9.65 -32.49 2.97
N ASN A 506 -10.46 -33.56 3.10
CA ASN A 506 -10.08 -34.91 2.71
C ASN A 506 -10.92 -35.38 1.52
N SER A 507 -10.31 -36.15 0.61
CA SER A 507 -10.98 -36.66 -0.60
C SER A 507 -10.46 -38.04 -0.97
N ALA A 508 -11.36 -39.00 -1.21
CA ALA A 508 -11.00 -40.35 -1.63
C ALA A 508 -10.74 -40.39 -3.14
N GLY A 509 -9.81 -41.23 -3.59
CA GLY A 509 -9.69 -41.58 -5.02
C GLY A 509 -9.36 -40.44 -6.00
N VAL A 510 -8.57 -39.45 -5.59
CA VAL A 510 -8.31 -38.25 -6.41
C VAL A 510 -6.91 -38.21 -7.04
N ASN A 511 -5.96 -39.02 -6.58
CA ASN A 511 -4.57 -38.97 -7.07
C ASN A 511 -4.26 -40.15 -8.00
N VAL A 512 -3.81 -39.83 -9.21
CA VAL A 512 -3.28 -40.78 -10.20
C VAL A 512 -1.76 -40.64 -10.26
N GLY A 513 -1.03 -41.76 -10.20
CA GLY A 513 0.42 -41.78 -10.20
C GLY A 513 1.01 -41.88 -8.79
N HIS A 514 2.24 -41.39 -8.63
CA HIS A 514 2.93 -41.36 -7.33
C HIS A 514 2.23 -40.42 -6.35
N GLY A 515 2.42 -40.70 -5.06
CA GLY A 515 2.04 -39.80 -3.99
C GLY A 515 2.94 -38.57 -3.92
N LYS A 516 2.57 -37.66 -3.02
CA LYS A 516 3.40 -36.54 -2.59
C LYS A 516 2.96 -36.07 -1.21
N VAL A 517 3.79 -35.25 -0.57
CA VAL A 517 3.44 -34.51 0.65
C VAL A 517 3.86 -33.06 0.48
N VAL A 518 2.99 -32.12 0.84
CA VAL A 518 3.28 -30.68 0.83
C VAL A 518 3.10 -30.15 2.25
N ILE A 519 4.13 -29.48 2.77
CA ILE A 519 4.13 -28.85 4.09
C ILE A 519 4.26 -27.33 3.88
N THR A 520 3.31 -26.57 4.40
CA THR A 520 3.30 -25.09 4.31
C THR A 520 3.25 -24.51 5.72
N PHE A 521 4.22 -23.68 6.05
CA PHE A 521 4.17 -22.89 7.28
C PHE A 521 3.10 -21.80 7.14
N LEU A 522 2.23 -21.64 8.15
CA LEU A 522 1.14 -20.67 8.12
C LEU A 522 1.42 -19.48 9.05
N SER A 523 1.77 -19.76 10.30
CA SER A 523 2.02 -18.73 11.31
C SER A 523 2.73 -19.32 12.53
N ASN A 524 3.41 -18.45 13.27
CA ASN A 524 3.91 -18.77 14.61
C ASN A 524 2.77 -18.84 15.61
#